data_AF-A0A2S7X171-F1
#
_entry.id   AF-A0A2S7X171-F1
#
_cell.length_a   1.000
_cell.length_b   1.000
_cell.length_c   1.000
_cell.angle_alpha   90.00
_cell.angle_beta   90.00
_cell.angle_gamma   90.00
#
_symmetry.space_group_name_H-M   'P 1'
#
loop_
_entity.id
_entity.type
_entity.pdbx_description
1 polymer ?
#
loop_
_entity_poly.entity_id
_entity_poly.type
_entity_poly.pdbx_seq_one_letter_code
_entity_poly.pdbx_strand_id
1 'polypeptide(L)'
;MLYIIQKRADEQAFIFLKRKLGIIGGRPKGPAKNLKLDKQKEKITEYLSMGLSQASIAKSLEVSASTLSGYIRRHKLKSQAEKITEPQIQNQIESRSL
;
A
#
# COMPACT_ATOMS: atom_id res chain seq x y z
N MET A 1 -45.87 23.86 -6.39
CA MET A 1 -44.99 24.00 -7.58
C MET A 1 -43.78 24.93 -7.34
N LEU A 2 -43.90 26.03 -6.59
CA LEU A 2 -42.79 26.96 -6.30
C LEU A 2 -41.58 26.36 -5.54
N TYR A 3 -41.79 25.36 -4.67
CA TYR A 3 -40.73 24.78 -3.82
C TYR A 3 -39.58 24.09 -4.60
N ILE A 4 -39.88 23.51 -5.77
CA ILE A 4 -38.91 22.76 -6.57
C ILE A 4 -37.96 23.70 -7.34
N ILE A 5 -38.44 24.88 -7.73
CA ILE A 5 -37.65 25.88 -8.46
C ILE A 5 -36.61 26.52 -7.52
N GLN A 6 -37.00 26.83 -6.28
CA GLN A 6 -36.10 27.40 -5.27
C GLN A 6 -34.91 26.46 -4.96
N LYS A 7 -35.20 25.18 -4.69
CA LYS A 7 -34.19 24.13 -4.42
C LYS A 7 -33.13 24.00 -5.52
N ARG A 8 -33.54 24.04 -6.80
CA ARG A 8 -32.61 23.94 -7.93
C ARG A 8 -31.69 25.15 -8.06
N ALA A 9 -32.18 26.35 -7.75
CA ALA A 9 -31.36 27.57 -7.79
C ALA A 9 -30.24 27.53 -6.73
N ASP A 10 -30.56 27.08 -5.51
CA ASP A 10 -29.61 26.95 -4.42
C ASP A 10 -28.52 25.91 -4.71
N GLU A 11 -28.89 24.78 -5.32
CA GLU A 11 -27.95 23.72 -5.73
C GLU A 11 -26.95 24.22 -6.78
N GLN A 12 -27.42 24.98 -7.77
CA GLN A 12 -26.54 25.55 -8.80
C GLN A 12 -25.63 26.64 -8.24
N ALA A 13 -26.15 27.48 -7.35
CA ALA A 13 -25.34 28.49 -6.64
C ALA A 13 -24.24 27.82 -5.79
N PHE A 14 -24.55 26.71 -5.13
CA PHE A 14 -23.58 25.94 -4.33
C PHE A 14 -22.49 25.28 -5.18
N ILE A 15 -22.86 24.65 -6.31
CA ILE A 15 -21.87 24.07 -7.24
C ILE A 15 -20.97 25.16 -7.83
N PHE A 16 -21.55 26.31 -8.21
CA PHE A 16 -20.80 27.46 -8.70
C PHE A 16 -19.80 27.98 -7.67
N LEU A 17 -20.23 28.12 -6.40
CA LEU A 17 -19.36 28.54 -5.31
C LEU A 17 -18.19 27.55 -5.10
N LYS A 18 -18.46 26.23 -5.12
CA LYS A 18 -17.41 25.21 -5.04
C LYS A 18 -16.39 25.30 -6.16
N ARG A 19 -16.85 25.50 -7.40
CA ARG A 19 -15.97 25.69 -8.57
C ARG A 19 -15.15 26.98 -8.45
N LYS A 20 -15.76 28.08 -8.00
CA LYS A 20 -15.11 29.38 -7.78
C LYS A 20 -14.06 29.34 -6.67
N LEU A 21 -14.30 28.54 -5.63
CA LEU A 21 -13.36 28.26 -4.54
C LEU A 21 -12.23 27.30 -4.95
N GLY A 22 -12.17 26.87 -6.22
CA GLY A 22 -11.12 25.96 -6.71
C GLY A 22 -11.25 24.54 -6.17
N ILE A 23 -12.39 24.16 -5.59
CA ILE A 23 -12.67 22.80 -5.14
C ILE A 23 -12.98 21.96 -6.38
N ILE A 24 -11.91 21.46 -7.01
CA ILE A 24 -11.99 20.57 -8.17
C ILE A 24 -12.58 19.25 -7.69
N GLY A 25 -13.79 18.92 -8.16
CA GLY A 25 -14.38 17.61 -7.97
C GLY A 25 -13.56 16.53 -8.67
N GLY A 26 -13.38 15.38 -8.05
CA GLY A 26 -12.68 14.23 -8.63
C GLY A 26 -11.71 13.55 -7.67
N ARG A 27 -11.02 12.51 -8.17
CA ARG A 27 -9.97 11.83 -7.41
C ARG A 27 -8.77 12.77 -7.26
N PRO A 28 -8.23 12.98 -6.05
CA PRO A 28 -7.04 13.80 -5.87
C PRO A 28 -5.92 13.27 -6.75
N LYS A 29 -5.22 14.19 -7.44
CA LYS A 29 -4.14 13.82 -8.35
C LYS A 29 -2.95 13.30 -7.53
N GLY A 30 -2.35 12.24 -8.04
CA GLY A 30 -1.10 11.69 -7.51
C GLY A 30 -1.27 10.59 -6.46
N PRO A 31 -0.14 10.03 -6.00
CA PRO A 31 -0.11 9.02 -4.97
C PRO A 31 -0.64 9.57 -3.64
N ALA A 32 -1.46 8.76 -2.93
CA ALA A 32 -1.86 9.10 -1.57
C ALA A 32 -0.63 9.18 -0.65
N LYS A 33 -0.61 10.19 0.24
CA LYS A 33 0.44 10.38 1.25
C LYS A 33 0.46 9.24 2.27
N ASN A 34 -0.72 8.83 2.72
CA ASN A 34 -0.92 7.73 3.66
C ASN A 34 -1.76 6.66 2.98
N LEU A 35 -1.33 5.40 3.08
CA LEU A 35 -2.06 4.24 2.61
C LEU A 35 -2.73 3.55 3.79
N LYS A 36 -3.88 2.91 3.53
CA LYS A 36 -4.54 2.08 4.56
C LYS A 36 -3.63 0.95 5.06
N LEU A 37 -2.71 0.50 4.19
CA LEU A 37 -1.73 -0.54 4.46
C LEU A 37 -0.65 -0.13 5.47
N ASP A 38 -0.48 1.17 5.74
CA ASP A 38 0.48 1.66 6.74
C ASP A 38 0.19 1.07 8.13
N LYS A 39 -1.09 0.80 8.44
CA LYS A 39 -1.51 0.16 9.70
C LYS A 39 -1.03 -1.29 9.85
N GLN A 40 -0.74 -1.96 8.74
CA GLN A 40 -0.35 -3.38 8.71
C GLN A 40 1.14 -3.54 8.34
N LYS A 41 1.92 -2.45 8.39
CA LYS A 41 3.33 -2.42 8.01
C LYS A 41 4.18 -3.45 8.77
N GLU A 42 3.92 -3.60 10.07
CA GLU A 42 4.66 -4.54 10.93
C GLU A 42 4.48 -5.98 10.46
N LYS A 43 3.22 -6.40 10.26
CA LYS A 43 2.88 -7.73 9.72
C LYS A 43 3.50 -7.99 8.35
N ILE A 44 3.48 -7.00 7.45
CA ILE A 44 4.12 -7.12 6.14
C ILE A 44 5.62 -7.37 6.30
N THR A 45 6.27 -6.63 7.21
CA THR A 45 7.71 -6.77 7.45
C THR A 45 8.05 -8.14 8.03
N GLU A 46 7.25 -8.60 8.99
CA GLU A 46 7.37 -9.93 9.59
C GLU A 46 7.25 -11.04 8.54
N TYR A 47 6.18 -11.03 7.73
CA TYR A 47 5.99 -12.05 6.71
C TYR A 47 7.05 -12.02 5.60
N LEU A 48 7.57 -10.83 5.25
CA LEU A 48 8.71 -10.71 4.33
C LEU A 48 10.00 -11.26 4.94
N SER A 49 10.20 -11.14 6.26
CA SER A 49 11.34 -11.72 6.95
C SER A 49 11.28 -13.24 7.04
N MET A 50 10.07 -13.79 7.17
CA MET A 50 9.78 -15.23 7.11
C MET A 50 9.91 -15.82 5.69
N GLY A 51 10.15 -14.99 4.67
CA GLY A 51 10.32 -15.45 3.29
C GLY A 51 9.01 -15.82 2.58
N LEU A 52 7.85 -15.36 3.06
CA LEU A 52 6.59 -15.61 2.36
C LEU A 52 6.56 -14.85 1.02
N SER A 53 5.95 -15.50 0.02
CA SER A 53 5.69 -14.86 -1.27
C SER A 53 4.75 -13.66 -1.13
N GLN A 54 4.93 -12.64 -1.96
CA GLN A 54 4.04 -11.47 -1.99
C GLN A 54 2.57 -11.88 -2.24
N ALA A 55 2.33 -12.94 -3.02
CA ALA A 55 0.98 -13.45 -3.27
C ALA A 55 0.32 -14.03 -2.02
N SER A 56 1.07 -14.80 -1.21
CA SER A 56 0.57 -15.35 0.05
C SER A 56 0.30 -14.25 1.08
N ILE A 57 1.21 -13.28 1.18
CA ILE A 57 1.05 -12.13 2.08
C ILE A 57 -0.19 -11.31 1.68
N ALA A 58 -0.38 -11.06 0.38
CA ALA A 58 -1.52 -10.32 -0.13
C ALA A 58 -2.86 -11.01 0.21
N LYS A 59 -2.91 -12.35 0.08
CA LYS A 59 -4.09 -13.14 0.49
C LYS A 59 -4.36 -13.02 1.99
N SER A 60 -3.32 -13.13 2.83
CA SER A 60 -3.46 -13.04 4.29
C SER A 60 -3.94 -11.65 4.76
N LEU A 61 -3.59 -10.60 4.03
CA LEU A 61 -3.98 -9.23 4.33
C LEU A 61 -5.22 -8.75 3.57
N GLU A 62 -5.88 -9.64 2.82
CA GLU A 62 -7.06 -9.33 1.98
C GLU A 62 -6.85 -8.15 1.00
N VAL A 63 -5.63 -8.03 0.45
CA VAL A 63 -5.29 -7.01 -0.53
C VAL A 63 -4.85 -7.63 -1.84
N SER A 64 -4.93 -6.86 -2.93
CA SER A 64 -4.40 -7.34 -4.21
C SER A 64 -2.86 -7.37 -4.19
N ALA A 65 -2.28 -8.35 -4.88
CA ALA A 65 -0.82 -8.49 -5.01
C ALA A 65 -0.18 -7.22 -5.61
N SER A 66 -0.87 -6.54 -6.53
CA SER A 66 -0.41 -5.27 -7.12
C SER A 66 -0.34 -4.15 -6.07
N THR A 67 -1.33 -4.07 -5.16
CA THR A 67 -1.33 -3.09 -4.06
C THR A 67 -0.17 -3.34 -3.11
N LEU A 68 0.06 -4.60 -2.73
CA LEU A 68 1.17 -4.97 -1.85
C LEU A 68 2.53 -4.73 -2.53
N SER A 69 2.69 -5.10 -3.80
CA SER A 69 3.92 -4.85 -4.56
C SER A 69 4.21 -3.35 -4.68
N GLY A 70 3.19 -2.54 -4.98
CA GLY A 70 3.29 -1.09 -5.01
C GLY A 70 3.69 -0.50 -3.65
N TYR A 71 3.15 -1.05 -2.56
CA TYR A 71 3.53 -0.66 -1.20
C TYR A 71 4.98 -1.00 -0.89
N ILE A 72 5.42 -2.23 -1.16
CA ILE A 72 6.80 -2.68 -0.98
C ILE A 72 7.78 -1.77 -1.74
N ARG A 73 7.46 -1.43 -2.99
CA ARG A 73 8.28 -0.52 -3.82
C ARG A 73 8.38 0.88 -3.22
N ARG A 74 7.27 1.45 -2.72
CA ARG A 74 7.24 2.78 -2.09
C ARG A 74 8.07 2.84 -0.81
N HIS A 75 7.99 1.80 0.01
CA HIS A 75 8.65 1.76 1.32
C HIS A 75 10.04 1.09 1.28
N LYS A 76 10.52 0.68 0.10
CA LYS A 76 11.81 0.00 -0.10
C LYS A 76 12.03 -1.18 0.86
N LEU A 77 10.96 -1.93 1.13
CA LEU A 77 11.04 -3.10 2.02
C LEU A 77 11.83 -4.20 1.30
N LYS A 78 13.00 -4.57 1.83
CA LYS A 78 13.82 -5.67 1.30
C LYS A 78 13.45 -6.97 2.03
N SER A 79 13.21 -8.04 1.27
CA SER A 79 13.14 -9.38 1.83
C SER A 79 14.53 -9.80 2.31
N GLN A 80 14.66 -10.17 3.58
CA GLN A 80 15.92 -10.70 4.14
C GLN A 80 16.23 -12.12 3.65
N ALA A 81 15.41 -12.69 2.76
CA ALA A 81 15.62 -14.00 2.17
C ALA A 81 16.98 -14.15 1.44
N GLU A 82 17.62 -13.05 1.03
CA GLU A 82 18.97 -13.09 0.44
C GLU A 82 20.10 -13.33 1.47
N LYS A 83 19.84 -13.26 2.78
CA LYS A 83 20.89 -13.41 3.81
C LYS A 83 21.09 -14.85 4.32
N ILE A 84 20.29 -15.81 3.86
CA ILE A 84 20.27 -17.17 4.44
C ILE A 84 20.99 -18.22 3.57
N THR A 85 21.64 -17.85 2.47
CA THR A 85 22.23 -18.86 1.58
C THR A 85 23.68 -19.22 1.92
N GLU A 86 24.58 -18.31 2.31
CA GLU A 86 26.01 -18.66 2.50
C GLU A 86 26.62 -17.83 3.65
N PRO A 87 26.82 -18.40 4.85
CA PRO A 87 28.18 -18.88 5.20
C PRO A 87 28.25 -20.12 6.14
N GLN A 88 27.14 -20.78 6.47
CA GLN A 88 27.14 -21.82 7.53
C GLN A 88 27.59 -23.22 7.05
N ILE A 89 27.61 -23.49 5.73
CA ILE A 89 28.00 -24.81 5.21
C ILE A 89 29.52 -25.03 5.28
N GLN A 90 30.33 -23.98 5.22
CA GLN A 90 31.79 -24.09 5.15
C GLN A 90 32.40 -24.67 6.45
N ASN A 91 31.88 -24.26 7.61
CA ASN A 91 32.41 -24.68 8.91
C ASN A 91 32.17 -26.16 9.26
N GLN A 92 31.24 -26.83 8.57
CA GLN A 92 30.90 -28.23 8.84
C GLN A 92 31.69 -29.23 7.96
N ILE A 93 32.30 -28.75 6.87
CA ILE A 93 33.13 -29.59 5.98
C ILE A 93 34.56 -29.66 6.52
N GLU A 94 35.08 -28.55 7.04
CA GLU A 94 36.45 -28.44 7.59
C GLU A 94 36.66 -29.24 8.90
N SER A 95 35.58 -29.53 9.62
CA SER A 95 35.61 -30.34 10.86
C SER A 95 35.52 -31.85 10.61
N ARG A 96 35.27 -32.29 9.38
CA ARG A 96 35.16 -33.72 9.01
C ARG A 96 36.35 -34.23 8.18
N SER A 97 37.32 -33.36 7.87
CA SER A 97 38.55 -33.72 7.14
C SER A 97 39.82 -33.70 8.00
N LEU A 98 39.68 -33.81 9.33
CA LEU A 98 40.79 -34.05 10.27
C LEU A 98 40.59 -35.42 10.93
#